data_AF-A0A024FI28-F1
#
_entry.id   AF-A0A024FI28-F1
#
_cell.length_a   1.000
_cell.length_b   1.000
_cell.length_c   1.000
_cell.angle_alpha   90.00
_cell.angle_beta   90.00
_cell.angle_gamma   90.00
#
_symmetry.space_group_name_H-M   'P 1'
#
loop_
_entity.id
_entity.type
_entity.pdbx_description
1 polymer ?
#
loop_
_entity_poly.entity_id
_entity_poly.type
_entity_poly.pdbx_seq_one_letter_code
_entity_poly.pdbx_strand_id
1 'polypeptide(L)'
;MENKTGKYFKYALGEIVLVVIGILIALQINNWNEKRRQENKIKSVYSIIKSDLTNDIEKFDKIINSMTSLDTVFKKIIQKKMTLEDYQNCPDCVYLLDGYQDIEVEERGFKLLTDNGDLFDAKKDSLFIDINSFYSYYNTEIGVSKKEMSTDFQDNWFYWKNNKPWFSDFYNRVKNDDLISYMLNSWDYRNRVSAAYILHYKIYLNQLVNYKKDALKIIEDINIRTE
;
A
#
# COMPACT_ATOMS: atom_id res chain seq x y z
N MET A 1 2.13 -28.50 -80.87
CA MET A 1 1.49 -27.69 -79.83
C MET A 1 2.58 -27.08 -78.96
N GLU A 2 3.17 -25.98 -79.41
CA GLU A 2 4.28 -25.30 -78.73
C GLU A 2 3.84 -24.65 -77.42
N ASN A 3 4.54 -24.95 -76.32
CA ASN A 3 4.92 -24.09 -75.19
C ASN A 3 3.92 -23.11 -74.54
N LYS A 4 2.62 -23.15 -74.84
CA LYS A 4 1.62 -22.23 -74.26
C LYS A 4 1.32 -22.55 -72.79
N THR A 5 1.37 -23.82 -72.38
CA THR A 5 1.10 -24.27 -71.00
C THR A 5 2.08 -23.71 -69.98
N GLY A 6 3.38 -23.62 -70.32
CA GLY A 6 4.39 -23.04 -69.43
C GLY A 6 4.24 -21.53 -69.21
N LYS A 7 3.66 -20.82 -70.19
CA LYS A 7 3.39 -19.39 -70.10
C LYS A 7 2.27 -19.11 -69.09
N TYR A 8 1.13 -19.80 -69.21
CA TYR A 8 0.01 -19.68 -68.25
C TYR A 8 0.39 -20.12 -66.82
N PHE A 9 1.22 -21.15 -66.68
CA PHE A 9 1.69 -21.61 -65.37
C PHE A 9 2.56 -20.57 -64.64
N LYS A 10 3.46 -19.88 -65.37
CA LYS A 10 4.27 -18.79 -64.80
C LYS A 10 3.42 -17.60 -64.35
N TYR A 11 2.37 -17.26 -65.09
CA TYR A 11 1.46 -16.18 -64.72
C TYR A 11 0.62 -16.54 -63.48
N ALA A 12 0.05 -17.75 -63.43
CA ALA A 12 -0.72 -18.20 -62.26
C ALA A 12 0.15 -18.31 -60.99
N LEU A 13 1.40 -18.77 -61.12
CA LEU A 13 2.35 -18.78 -60.00
C LEU A 13 2.71 -17.37 -59.52
N GLY A 14 2.90 -16.43 -60.46
CA GLY A 14 3.14 -15.02 -60.11
C GLY A 14 1.96 -14.39 -59.37
N GLU A 15 0.73 -14.70 -59.77
CA GLU A 15 -0.49 -14.25 -59.09
C GLU A 15 -0.62 -14.82 -57.67
N ILE A 16 -0.36 -16.12 -57.48
CA ILE A 16 -0.33 -16.75 -56.15
C ILE A 16 0.73 -16.08 -55.26
N VAL A 17 1.93 -15.85 -55.77
CA VAL A 17 3.02 -15.19 -55.03
C VAL A 17 2.63 -13.77 -54.63
N LEU A 18 2.01 -13.00 -55.54
CA LEU A 18 1.50 -11.65 -55.27
C LEU A 18 0.40 -11.65 -54.19
N VAL A 19 -0.56 -12.58 -54.27
CA VAL A 19 -1.62 -12.74 -53.27
C VAL A 19 -1.04 -13.10 -51.91
N VAL A 20 -0.08 -14.03 -51.86
CA VAL A 20 0.59 -14.44 -50.61
C VAL A 20 1.34 -13.26 -49.98
N ILE A 21 2.08 -12.47 -50.78
CA ILE A 21 2.75 -11.26 -50.30
C ILE A 21 1.72 -10.26 -49.73
N GLY A 22 0.58 -10.07 -50.41
CA GLY A 22 -0.50 -9.21 -49.92
C GLY A 22 -1.04 -9.65 -48.56
N ILE A 23 -1.29 -10.95 -48.37
CA ILE A 23 -1.76 -11.52 -47.09
C ILE A 23 -0.71 -11.34 -46.00
N LEU A 24 0.57 -11.59 -46.30
CA LEU A 24 1.65 -11.44 -45.33
C LEU A 24 1.82 -10.00 -44.87
N ILE A 25 1.74 -9.02 -45.78
CA ILE A 25 1.78 -7.59 -45.43
C ILE A 25 0.57 -7.22 -44.56
N ALA A 26 -0.64 -7.68 -44.91
CA ALA A 26 -1.83 -7.43 -44.11
C ALA A 26 -1.72 -8.00 -42.70
N LEU A 27 -1.21 -9.24 -42.56
CA LEU A 27 -0.95 -9.87 -41.26
C LEU A 27 0.12 -9.10 -40.46
N GLN A 28 1.19 -8.64 -41.11
CA GLN A 28 2.23 -7.85 -40.44
C GLN A 28 1.69 -6.53 -39.90
N ILE A 29 0.88 -5.79 -40.68
CA ILE A 29 0.25 -4.54 -40.23
C ILE A 29 -0.66 -4.80 -39.03
N ASN A 30 -1.46 -5.87 -39.09
CA ASN A 30 -2.36 -6.23 -37.99
C ASN A 30 -1.57 -6.58 -36.71
N ASN A 31 -0.52 -7.40 -36.83
CA ASN A 31 0.33 -7.78 -35.71
C ASN A 31 1.07 -6.57 -35.10
N TRP A 32 1.52 -5.63 -35.92
CA TRP A 32 2.15 -4.40 -35.43
C TRP A 32 1.15 -3.51 -34.68
N ASN A 33 -0.07 -3.35 -35.21
CA ASN A 33 -1.11 -2.59 -34.54
C ASN A 33 -1.53 -3.23 -33.19
N GLU A 34 -1.63 -4.56 -33.15
CA GLU A 34 -1.93 -5.29 -31.92
C GLU A 34 -0.82 -5.14 -30.88
N LYS A 35 0.46 -5.32 -31.28
CA LYS A 35 1.61 -5.10 -30.40
C LYS A 35 1.62 -3.67 -29.82
N ARG A 36 1.36 -2.66 -30.64
CA ARG A 36 1.27 -1.27 -30.18
C ARG A 36 0.14 -1.06 -29.16
N ARG A 37 -1.02 -1.70 -29.35
CA ARG A 37 -2.13 -1.62 -28.38
C ARG A 37 -1.76 -2.29 -27.06
N GLN A 38 -1.08 -3.43 -27.11
CA GLN A 38 -0.58 -4.14 -25.94
C GLN A 38 0.43 -3.29 -25.15
N GLU A 39 1.41 -2.70 -25.83
CA GLU A 39 2.39 -1.78 -25.23
C GLU A 39 1.72 -0.57 -24.56
N ASN A 40 0.75 0.05 -25.21
CA ASN A 40 -0.01 1.16 -24.63
C ASN A 40 -0.79 0.75 -23.37
N LYS A 41 -1.36 -0.46 -23.36
CA LYS A 41 -2.07 -0.99 -22.20
C LYS A 41 -1.11 -1.24 -21.03
N ILE A 42 0.05 -1.83 -21.29
CA ILE A 42 1.13 -2.02 -20.30
C ILE A 42 1.53 -0.67 -19.69
N LYS A 43 1.85 0.33 -20.52
CA LYS A 43 2.21 1.68 -20.05
C LYS A 43 1.10 2.33 -19.22
N SER A 44 -0.17 2.14 -19.61
CA SER A 44 -1.31 2.66 -18.85
C SER A 44 -1.42 2.01 -17.47
N VAL A 45 -1.29 0.69 -17.36
CA VAL A 45 -1.31 0.00 -16.05
C VAL A 45 -0.17 0.49 -15.17
N TYR A 46 1.05 0.55 -15.69
CA TYR A 46 2.22 1.05 -14.97
C TYR A 46 2.06 2.51 -14.51
N SER A 47 1.44 3.37 -15.32
CA SER A 47 1.11 4.74 -14.91
C SER A 47 0.13 4.78 -13.75
N ILE A 48 -0.84 3.87 -13.70
CA ILE A 48 -1.80 3.79 -12.58
C ILE A 48 -1.09 3.30 -11.32
N ILE A 49 -0.25 2.26 -11.42
CA ILE A 49 0.54 1.76 -10.28
C ILE A 49 1.43 2.86 -9.71
N LYS A 50 2.13 3.63 -10.56
CA LYS A 50 2.92 4.78 -10.11
C LYS A 50 2.08 5.80 -9.35
N SER A 51 0.89 6.12 -9.87
CA SER A 51 -0.03 7.06 -9.22
C SER A 51 -0.49 6.55 -7.86
N ASP A 52 -0.85 5.26 -7.77
CA ASP A 52 -1.29 4.61 -6.55
C ASP A 52 -0.19 4.64 -5.48
N LEU A 53 1.02 4.19 -5.84
CA LEU A 53 2.19 4.20 -4.95
C LEU A 53 2.55 5.62 -4.49
N THR A 54 2.47 6.61 -5.38
CA THR A 54 2.74 8.02 -5.01
C THR A 54 1.71 8.54 -4.00
N ASN A 55 0.43 8.26 -4.22
CA ASN A 55 -0.63 8.66 -3.30
C ASN A 55 -0.46 7.99 -1.93
N ASP A 56 -0.09 6.71 -1.90
CA ASP A 56 0.15 5.99 -0.64
C ASP A 56 1.35 6.53 0.12
N ILE A 57 2.45 6.85 -0.58
CA ILE A 57 3.61 7.53 0.03
C ILE A 57 3.18 8.84 0.69
N GLU A 58 2.37 9.67 0.01
CA GLU A 58 1.88 10.93 0.57
C GLU A 58 0.99 10.73 1.80
N LYS A 59 0.10 9.73 1.79
CA LYS A 59 -0.74 9.37 2.96
C LYS A 59 0.14 8.91 4.13
N PHE A 60 1.11 8.05 3.86
CA PHE A 60 1.99 7.49 4.89
C PHE A 60 2.93 8.54 5.47
N ASP A 61 3.44 9.47 4.67
CA ASP A 61 4.23 10.60 5.17
C ASP A 61 3.44 11.47 6.16
N LYS A 62 2.14 11.70 5.92
CA LYS A 62 1.27 12.41 6.88
C LYS A 62 1.16 11.66 8.20
N ILE A 63 1.00 10.33 8.16
CA ILE A 63 0.97 9.51 9.39
C ILE A 63 2.30 9.59 10.12
N ILE A 64 3.41 9.29 9.43
CA ILE A 64 4.75 9.26 10.03
C ILE A 64 5.06 10.58 10.74
N ASN A 65 4.74 11.71 10.08
CA ASN A 65 4.92 13.03 10.66
C ASN A 65 4.02 13.25 11.88
N SER A 66 2.74 12.85 11.82
CA SER A 66 1.82 12.97 12.97
C SER A 66 2.28 12.15 14.19
N MET A 67 2.75 10.92 13.96
CA MET A 67 3.19 10.02 15.03
C MET A 67 4.44 10.53 15.75
N THR A 68 5.30 11.27 15.06
CA THR A 68 6.53 11.83 15.66
C THR A 68 6.23 12.74 16.85
N SER A 69 5.11 13.46 16.84
CA SER A 69 4.72 14.38 17.92
C SER A 69 4.39 13.66 19.24
N LEU A 70 3.77 12.48 19.17
CA LEU A 70 3.30 11.72 20.34
C LEU A 70 4.36 10.75 20.89
N ASP A 71 5.40 10.41 20.12
CA ASP A 71 6.47 9.48 20.52
C ASP A 71 7.12 9.89 21.86
N THR A 72 7.34 11.19 22.05
CA THR A 72 7.93 11.72 23.28
C THR A 72 7.00 11.48 24.49
N VAL A 73 5.69 11.62 24.31
CA VAL A 73 4.71 11.42 25.38
C VAL A 73 4.63 9.94 25.76
N PHE A 74 4.52 9.04 24.78
CA PHE A 74 4.58 7.60 25.01
C PHE A 74 5.83 7.21 25.80
N LYS A 75 7.01 7.67 25.37
CA LYS A 75 8.28 7.39 26.07
C LYS A 75 8.30 7.93 27.49
N LYS A 76 7.80 9.15 27.74
CA LYS A 76 7.72 9.71 29.10
C LYS A 76 6.85 8.84 30.00
N ILE A 77 5.69 8.37 29.54
CA ILE A 77 4.80 7.51 30.33
C ILE A 77 5.49 6.18 30.67
N ILE A 78 6.05 5.51 29.67
CA ILE A 78 6.72 4.20 29.81
C ILE A 78 7.89 4.31 30.80
N GLN A 79 8.65 5.41 30.73
CA GLN A 79 9.79 5.66 31.61
C GLN A 79 9.40 6.23 32.98
N LYS A 80 8.10 6.37 33.30
CA LYS A 80 7.58 6.98 34.53
C LYS A 80 8.08 8.41 34.76
N LYS A 81 8.21 9.20 33.69
CA LYS A 81 8.66 10.60 33.71
C LYS A 81 7.53 11.62 33.56
N MET A 82 6.30 11.18 33.31
CA MET A 82 5.15 12.09 33.27
C MET A 82 4.82 12.61 34.67
N THR A 83 4.57 13.91 34.76
CA THR A 83 4.12 14.60 35.97
C THR A 83 2.66 15.05 35.85
N LEU A 84 2.08 15.49 36.97
CA LEU A 84 0.75 16.10 36.97
C LEU A 84 0.70 17.35 36.07
N GLU A 85 1.72 18.18 36.13
CA GLU A 85 1.84 19.38 35.30
C GLU A 85 1.89 19.05 33.81
N ASP A 86 2.61 17.98 33.41
CA ASP A 86 2.63 17.52 32.02
C ASP A 86 1.21 17.21 31.51
N TYR A 87 0.39 16.49 32.29
CA TYR A 87 -0.99 16.17 31.89
C TYR A 87 -1.92 17.40 31.92
N GLN A 88 -1.68 18.36 32.81
CA GLN A 88 -2.46 19.60 32.85
C GLN A 88 -2.17 20.50 31.65
N ASN A 89 -0.91 20.53 31.19
CA ASN A 89 -0.48 21.33 30.05
C ASN A 89 -0.67 20.62 28.70
N CYS A 90 -1.08 19.35 28.69
CA CYS A 90 -1.31 18.55 27.50
C CYS A 90 -2.67 17.84 27.58
N PRO A 91 -3.78 18.52 27.22
CA PRO A 91 -5.10 17.91 27.21
C PRO A 91 -5.18 16.64 26.34
N ASP A 92 -4.41 16.57 25.25
CA ASP A 92 -4.43 15.41 24.36
C ASP A 92 -3.66 14.19 24.90
N CYS A 93 -2.80 14.37 25.90
CA CYS A 93 -1.98 13.30 26.45
C CYS A 93 -2.80 12.21 27.16
N VAL A 94 -4.05 12.49 27.55
CA VAL A 94 -4.93 11.48 28.15
C VAL A 94 -5.62 10.59 27.10
N TYR A 95 -5.60 10.99 25.81
CA TYR A 95 -6.27 10.27 24.70
C TYR A 95 -5.30 9.47 23.82
N LEU A 96 -4.09 9.17 24.31
CA LEU A 96 -3.08 8.44 23.52
C LEU A 96 -3.52 7.05 23.05
N LEU A 97 -4.45 6.43 23.79
CA LEU A 97 -5.01 5.11 23.47
C LEU A 97 -6.40 5.22 22.84
N ASP A 98 -6.84 6.42 22.47
CA ASP A 98 -8.15 6.69 21.86
C ASP A 98 -8.07 6.57 20.33
N GLY A 99 -7.87 5.33 19.87
CA GLY A 99 -7.96 4.95 18.46
C GLY A 99 -6.65 4.51 17.82
N TYR A 100 -6.72 4.29 16.51
CA TYR A 100 -5.61 3.86 15.66
C TYR A 100 -5.76 4.44 14.25
N GLN A 101 -4.67 4.45 13.49
CA GLN A 101 -4.67 4.94 12.11
C GLN A 101 -5.26 3.86 11.20
N ASP A 102 -6.39 4.17 10.56
CA ASP A 102 -7.05 3.29 9.60
C ASP A 102 -6.81 3.81 8.17
N ILE A 103 -5.78 3.28 7.51
CA ILE A 103 -5.46 3.62 6.11
C ILE A 103 -5.46 2.35 5.26
N GLU A 104 -5.85 2.49 4.00
CA GLU A 104 -5.81 1.46 2.98
C GLU A 104 -4.78 1.79 1.91
N VAL A 105 -4.09 0.75 1.44
CA VAL A 105 -3.17 0.79 0.30
C VAL A 105 -4.00 0.86 -0.98
N GLU A 106 -3.60 1.67 -1.94
CA GLU A 106 -4.24 1.77 -3.25
C GLU A 106 -3.88 0.55 -4.11
N GLU A 107 -4.89 -0.20 -4.56
CA GLU A 107 -4.68 -1.46 -5.28
C GLU A 107 -5.17 -1.44 -6.74
N ARG A 108 -5.59 -0.29 -7.26
CA ARG A 108 -6.25 -0.21 -8.59
C ARG A 108 -5.31 -0.69 -9.69
N GLY A 109 -4.09 -0.16 -9.71
CA GLY A 109 -3.06 -0.54 -10.67
C GLY A 109 -2.61 -1.99 -10.47
N PHE A 110 -2.47 -2.42 -9.21
CA PHE A 110 -2.10 -3.80 -8.89
C PHE A 110 -3.14 -4.81 -9.37
N LYS A 111 -4.43 -4.52 -9.16
CA LYS A 111 -5.52 -5.34 -9.68
C LYS A 111 -5.52 -5.40 -11.21
N LEU A 112 -5.28 -4.28 -11.88
CA LEU A 112 -5.14 -4.27 -13.35
C LEU A 112 -3.94 -5.08 -13.82
N LEU A 113 -2.82 -5.06 -13.09
CA LEU A 113 -1.66 -5.88 -13.39
C LEU A 113 -2.00 -7.37 -13.32
N THR A 114 -2.61 -7.82 -12.23
CA THR A 114 -2.94 -9.23 -11.99
C THR A 114 -4.05 -9.72 -12.94
N ASP A 115 -5.10 -8.92 -13.15
CA ASP A 115 -6.19 -9.21 -14.11
C ASP A 115 -5.68 -9.34 -15.56
N ASN A 116 -4.49 -8.80 -15.86
CA ASN A 116 -3.88 -8.84 -17.18
C ASN A 116 -2.57 -9.64 -17.22
N GLY A 117 -2.33 -10.58 -16.29
CA GLY A 117 -1.04 -11.26 -16.14
C GLY A 117 -0.42 -11.84 -17.43
N ASP A 118 -1.24 -12.36 -18.37
CA ASP A 118 -0.75 -12.87 -19.66
C ASP A 118 -0.10 -11.78 -20.52
N LEU A 119 -0.60 -10.54 -20.48
CA LEU A 119 -0.05 -9.39 -21.19
C LEU A 119 1.37 -9.04 -20.71
N PHE A 120 1.67 -9.35 -19.45
CA PHE A 120 2.94 -9.01 -18.80
C PHE A 120 3.93 -10.19 -18.76
N ASP A 121 3.60 -11.35 -19.35
CA ASP A 121 4.38 -12.59 -19.18
C ASP A 121 4.66 -12.89 -17.69
N ALA A 122 3.59 -12.92 -16.88
CA ALA A 122 3.61 -13.02 -15.42
C ALA A 122 4.52 -14.12 -14.82
N LYS A 123 4.86 -15.15 -15.59
CA LYS A 123 5.73 -16.25 -15.15
C LYS A 123 7.22 -15.94 -15.25
N LYS A 124 7.60 -14.89 -15.98
CA LYS A 124 8.99 -14.60 -16.34
C LYS A 124 9.38 -13.15 -16.14
N ASP A 125 8.45 -12.21 -16.26
CA ASP A 125 8.79 -10.80 -16.12
C ASP A 125 9.12 -10.46 -14.66
N SER A 126 10.34 -9.99 -14.44
CA SER A 126 10.84 -9.69 -13.09
C SER A 126 10.08 -8.56 -12.42
N LEU A 127 9.71 -7.51 -13.17
CA LEU A 127 9.01 -6.35 -12.62
C LEU A 127 7.58 -6.74 -12.19
N PHE A 128 6.89 -7.57 -12.98
CA PHE A 128 5.62 -8.15 -12.57
C PHE A 128 5.75 -8.91 -11.25
N ILE A 129 6.75 -9.78 -11.12
CA ILE A 129 6.99 -10.59 -9.92
C ILE A 129 7.31 -9.70 -8.72
N ASP A 130 8.13 -8.67 -8.90
CA ASP A 130 8.54 -7.73 -7.87
C ASP A 130 7.35 -6.90 -7.36
N ILE A 131 6.52 -6.37 -8.27
CA ILE A 131 5.28 -5.65 -7.91
C ILE A 131 4.34 -6.58 -7.15
N ASN A 132 4.14 -7.81 -7.64
CA ASN A 132 3.25 -8.76 -6.97
C ASN A 132 3.73 -9.14 -5.58
N SER A 133 5.05 -9.32 -5.41
CA SER A 133 5.66 -9.61 -4.11
C SER A 133 5.56 -8.42 -3.15
N PHE A 134 5.77 -7.21 -3.66
CA PHE A 134 5.60 -5.96 -2.90
C PHE A 134 4.19 -5.86 -2.31
N TYR A 135 3.15 -5.93 -3.14
CA TYR A 135 1.76 -5.81 -2.67
C TYR A 135 1.37 -6.97 -1.76
N SER A 136 1.75 -8.20 -2.09
CA SER A 136 1.44 -9.37 -1.24
C SER A 136 2.02 -9.23 0.17
N TYR A 137 3.27 -8.77 0.28
CA TYR A 137 3.93 -8.54 1.55
C TYR A 137 3.25 -7.42 2.34
N TYR A 138 3.12 -6.23 1.75
CA TYR A 138 2.62 -5.07 2.47
C TYR A 138 1.15 -5.15 2.83
N ASN A 139 0.30 -5.72 1.97
CA ASN A 139 -1.11 -5.94 2.29
C ASN A 139 -1.29 -6.88 3.48
N THR A 140 -0.44 -7.91 3.57
CA THR A 140 -0.46 -8.84 4.69
C THR A 140 0.02 -8.16 5.97
N GLU A 141 1.20 -7.56 5.94
CA GLU A 141 1.85 -6.99 7.13
C GLU A 141 1.09 -5.80 7.70
N ILE A 142 0.67 -4.86 6.85
CA ILE A 142 -0.13 -3.70 7.25
C ILE A 142 -1.51 -4.16 7.74
N GLY A 143 -2.13 -5.13 7.04
CA GLY A 143 -3.42 -5.69 7.43
C GLY A 143 -3.40 -6.35 8.81
N VAL A 144 -2.36 -7.12 9.12
CA VAL A 144 -2.15 -7.73 10.45
C VAL A 144 -1.98 -6.64 11.51
N SER A 145 -1.06 -5.69 11.31
CA SER A 145 -0.84 -4.60 12.26
C SER A 145 -2.10 -3.80 12.54
N LYS A 146 -2.91 -3.49 11.51
CA LYS A 146 -4.20 -2.81 11.68
C LYS A 146 -5.14 -3.60 12.59
N LYS A 147 -5.25 -4.91 12.37
CA LYS A 147 -6.09 -5.79 13.19
C LYS A 147 -5.60 -5.86 14.64
N GLU A 148 -4.29 -5.96 14.86
CA GLU A 148 -3.70 -5.98 16.19
C GLU A 148 -3.94 -4.67 16.94
N MET A 149 -3.69 -3.52 16.31
CA MET A 149 -3.98 -2.20 16.88
C MET A 149 -5.46 -2.02 17.19
N SER A 150 -6.35 -2.46 16.28
CA SER A 150 -7.80 -2.43 16.50
C SER A 150 -8.21 -3.29 17.70
N THR A 151 -7.60 -4.46 17.86
CA THR A 151 -7.86 -5.38 18.97
C THR A 151 -7.38 -4.78 20.30
N ASP A 152 -6.17 -4.22 20.34
CA ASP A 152 -5.63 -3.55 21.53
C ASP A 152 -6.47 -2.34 21.94
N PHE A 153 -6.87 -1.52 20.96
CA PHE A 153 -7.81 -0.41 21.18
C PHE A 153 -9.13 -0.90 21.81
N GLN A 154 -9.74 -1.96 21.26
CA GLN A 154 -10.98 -2.51 21.80
C GLN A 154 -10.82 -3.05 23.22
N ASP A 155 -9.71 -3.73 23.53
CA ASP A 155 -9.43 -4.19 24.90
C ASP A 155 -9.36 -3.02 25.88
N ASN A 156 -8.58 -1.99 25.54
CA ASN A 156 -8.46 -0.77 26.34
C ASN A 156 -9.83 -0.11 26.55
N TRP A 157 -10.58 0.08 25.47
CA TRP A 157 -11.90 0.69 25.49
C TRP A 157 -12.89 -0.06 26.38
N PHE A 158 -13.02 -1.38 26.18
CA PHE A 158 -13.95 -2.19 26.96
C PHE A 158 -13.54 -2.29 28.43
N TYR A 159 -12.24 -2.42 28.71
CA TYR A 159 -11.75 -2.43 30.08
C TYR A 159 -12.09 -1.13 30.79
N TRP A 160 -11.83 0.04 30.19
CA TRP A 160 -12.16 1.32 30.81
C TRP A 160 -13.67 1.52 30.95
N LYS A 161 -14.44 1.24 29.91
CA LYS A 161 -15.92 1.33 29.94
C LYS A 161 -16.53 0.54 31.09
N ASN A 162 -16.04 -0.68 31.32
CA ASN A 162 -16.65 -1.59 32.28
C ASN A 162 -16.10 -1.46 33.70
N ASN A 163 -14.89 -0.91 33.88
CA ASN A 163 -14.18 -0.96 35.16
C ASN A 163 -13.77 0.41 35.72
N LYS A 164 -13.93 1.51 34.98
CA LYS A 164 -13.46 2.84 35.41
C LYS A 164 -14.63 3.82 35.56
N PRO A 165 -14.84 4.40 36.75
CA PRO A 165 -15.98 5.31 36.99
C PRO A 165 -15.88 6.61 36.18
N TRP A 166 -14.66 7.03 35.83
CA TRP A 166 -14.38 8.23 35.04
C TRP A 166 -14.58 8.05 33.53
N PHE A 167 -15.00 6.88 33.04
CA PHE A 167 -15.09 6.62 31.60
C PHE A 167 -16.03 7.60 30.86
N SER A 168 -17.16 7.95 31.47
CA SER A 168 -18.09 8.95 30.90
C SER A 168 -17.43 10.31 30.77
N ASP A 169 -16.64 10.73 31.76
CA ASP A 169 -15.92 12.01 31.72
C ASP A 169 -14.82 11.99 30.66
N PHE A 170 -14.07 10.89 30.57
CA PHE A 170 -13.10 10.66 29.50
C PHE A 170 -13.74 10.81 28.11
N TYR A 171 -14.86 10.14 27.86
CA TYR A 171 -15.57 10.23 26.58
C TYR A 171 -16.04 11.65 26.25
N ASN A 172 -16.52 12.39 27.26
CA ASN A 172 -16.98 13.77 27.10
C ASN A 172 -15.87 14.82 27.18
N ARG A 173 -14.60 14.39 27.22
CA ARG A 173 -13.41 15.23 27.35
C ARG A 173 -13.40 16.13 28.59
N VAL A 174 -13.98 15.66 29.68
CA VAL A 174 -14.03 16.35 30.97
C VAL A 174 -12.79 16.00 31.80
N LYS A 175 -12.14 17.01 32.37
CA LYS A 175 -11.01 16.81 33.29
C LYS A 175 -11.49 16.06 34.53
N ASN A 176 -10.81 14.95 34.84
CA ASN A 176 -11.15 14.09 35.97
C ASN A 176 -9.86 13.70 36.72
N ASP A 177 -9.81 13.95 38.03
CA ASP A 177 -8.61 13.73 38.84
C ASP A 177 -8.32 12.23 39.08
N ASP A 178 -9.36 11.37 39.12
CA ASP A 178 -9.19 9.92 39.22
C ASP A 178 -8.57 9.33 37.95
N LEU A 179 -8.93 9.86 36.78
CA LEU A 179 -8.30 9.52 35.50
C LEU A 179 -6.81 9.87 35.52
N ILE A 180 -6.47 11.11 35.89
CA ILE A 180 -5.07 11.56 35.96
C ILE A 180 -4.28 10.74 36.99
N SER A 181 -4.88 10.47 38.15
CA SER A 181 -4.28 9.63 39.19
C SER A 181 -3.99 8.21 38.69
N TYR A 182 -4.94 7.62 37.96
CA TYR A 182 -4.75 6.32 37.32
C TYR A 182 -3.61 6.37 36.29
N MET A 183 -3.54 7.40 35.44
CA MET A 183 -2.50 7.53 34.42
C MET A 183 -1.09 7.77 34.98
N LEU A 184 -0.97 8.49 36.10
CA LEU A 184 0.31 8.73 36.77
C LEU A 184 0.81 7.47 37.50
N ASN A 185 -0.08 6.79 38.20
CA ASN A 185 0.34 5.83 39.23
C ASN A 185 0.19 4.36 38.79
N SER A 186 -0.77 4.05 37.92
CA SER A 186 -1.11 2.67 37.56
C SER A 186 -0.02 1.98 36.74
N TRP A 187 0.35 0.77 37.16
CA TRP A 187 1.17 -0.12 36.33
C TRP A 187 0.39 -0.67 35.13
N ASP A 188 -0.93 -0.88 35.28
CA ASP A 188 -1.83 -1.34 34.22
C ASP A 188 -1.90 -0.31 33.09
N TYR A 189 -2.07 0.99 33.39
CA TYR A 189 -2.03 2.04 32.37
C TYR A 189 -0.69 2.05 31.61
N ARG A 190 0.44 1.99 32.32
CA ARG A 190 1.76 1.98 31.69
C ARG A 190 1.98 0.75 30.80
N ASN A 191 1.44 -0.41 31.19
CA ASN A 191 1.52 -1.62 30.37
C ASN A 191 0.69 -1.45 29.08
N ARG A 192 -0.52 -0.89 29.17
CA ARG A 192 -1.36 -0.59 28.00
C ARG A 192 -0.68 0.39 27.04
N VAL A 193 -0.10 1.47 27.57
CA VAL A 193 0.70 2.42 26.78
C VAL A 193 1.94 1.77 26.16
N SER A 194 2.60 0.85 26.87
CA SER A 194 3.74 0.10 26.32
C SER A 194 3.34 -0.82 25.17
N ALA A 195 2.21 -1.52 25.30
CA ALA A 195 1.68 -2.39 24.27
C ALA A 195 1.33 -1.60 22.99
N ALA A 196 0.55 -0.52 23.15
CA ALA A 196 0.25 0.40 22.05
C ALA A 196 1.53 0.98 21.42
N TYR A 197 2.53 1.36 22.21
CA TYR A 197 3.79 1.85 21.67
C TYR A 197 4.51 0.81 20.78
N ILE A 198 4.51 -0.47 21.17
CA ILE A 198 5.09 -1.53 20.37
C ILE A 198 4.35 -1.67 19.04
N LEU A 199 3.02 -1.80 19.07
CA LEU A 199 2.21 -1.99 17.88
C LEU A 199 2.33 -0.80 16.92
N HIS A 200 2.16 0.42 17.43
CA HIS A 200 2.13 1.62 16.60
C HIS A 200 3.54 2.04 16.13
N TYR A 201 4.53 2.09 17.02
CA TYR A 201 5.85 2.67 16.70
C TYR A 201 6.92 1.65 16.34
N LYS A 202 6.93 0.48 17.00
CA LYS A 202 7.96 -0.53 16.73
C LYS A 202 7.63 -1.40 15.53
N ILE A 203 6.35 -1.60 15.26
CA ILE A 203 5.88 -2.45 14.16
C ILE A 203 5.34 -1.57 13.03
N TYR A 204 4.18 -0.94 13.23
CA TYR A 204 3.44 -0.28 12.15
C TYR A 204 4.22 0.87 11.50
N LEU A 205 4.80 1.77 12.29
CA LEU A 205 5.58 2.89 11.75
C LEU A 205 6.76 2.41 10.88
N ASN A 206 7.45 1.35 11.29
CA ASN A 206 8.55 0.78 10.52
C ASN A 206 8.06 0.15 9.20
N GLN A 207 6.89 -0.50 9.21
CA GLN A 207 6.26 -1.02 7.99
C GLN A 207 5.96 0.11 7.00
N LEU A 208 5.43 1.25 7.46
CA LEU A 208 5.16 2.42 6.59
C LEU A 208 6.44 3.02 5.99
N VAL A 209 7.51 3.13 6.80
CA VAL A 209 8.82 3.61 6.34
C VAL A 209 9.40 2.68 5.27
N ASN A 210 9.32 1.36 5.49
CA ASN A 210 9.80 0.37 4.53
C ASN A 210 8.95 0.35 3.25
N TYR A 211 7.62 0.43 3.38
CA TYR A 211 6.70 0.55 2.23
C TYR A 211 7.14 1.69 1.33
N LYS A 212 7.35 2.89 1.90
CA LYS A 212 7.76 4.06 1.13
C LYS A 212 9.07 3.82 0.38
N LYS A 213 10.07 3.25 1.05
CA LYS A 213 11.38 2.96 0.44
C LYS A 213 11.23 1.99 -0.74
N ASP A 214 10.47 0.92 -0.57
CA ASP A 214 10.31 -0.11 -1.58
C ASP A 214 9.39 0.35 -2.73
N ALA A 215 8.36 1.14 -2.42
CA ALA A 215 7.48 1.76 -3.41
C ALA A 215 8.24 2.69 -4.35
N LEU A 216 9.16 3.51 -3.81
CA LEU A 216 10.03 4.37 -4.62
C LEU A 216 10.91 3.56 -5.57
N LYS A 217 11.40 2.39 -5.14
CA LYS A 217 12.16 1.48 -6.01
C LYS A 217 11.29 0.94 -7.15
N ILE A 218 10.06 0.49 -6.85
CA ILE A 218 9.12 0.01 -7.88
C ILE A 218 8.80 1.12 -8.88
N ILE A 219 8.58 2.36 -8.42
CA ILE A 219 8.34 3.52 -9.30
C ILE A 219 9.53 3.72 -10.25
N GLU A 220 10.76 3.62 -9.75
CA GLU A 220 11.97 3.75 -10.56
C GLU A 220 12.10 2.62 -11.59
N ASP A 221 11.89 1.37 -11.17
CA ASP A 221 11.93 0.22 -12.07
C ASP A 221 10.86 0.34 -13.19
N ILE A 222 9.70 0.90 -12.88
CA ILE A 222 8.67 1.24 -13.87
C ILE A 222 9.14 2.34 -14.83
N ASN A 223 9.80 3.39 -14.34
CA ASN A 223 10.31 4.47 -15.20
C ASN A 223 11.30 3.90 -16.23
N ILE A 224 12.29 3.13 -15.76
CA ILE A 224 13.30 2.46 -16.61
C ILE A 224 12.64 1.57 -17.67
N ARG A 225 11.53 0.90 -17.33
CA ARG A 225 10.81 0.02 -18.26
C ARG A 225 9.97 0.76 -19.30
N THR A 226 9.54 1.99 -18.99
CA THR A 226 8.56 2.72 -19.79
C THR A 226 9.13 3.85 -20.65
N GLU A 227 10.37 4.25 -20.38
CA GLU A 227 11.25 5.00 -21.30
C GLU A 227 11.52 4.23 -22.60
#